data_AF-A0A926YMP1-F1
#
_entry.id   AF-A0A926YMP1-F1
#
_cell.length_a   1.000
_cell.length_b   1.000
_cell.length_c   1.000
_cell.angle_alpha   90.00
_cell.angle_beta   90.00
_cell.angle_gamma   90.00
#
_symmetry.space_group_name_H-M   'P 1'
#
loop_
_entity.id
_entity.type
_entity.pdbx_description
1 polymer ?
#
loop_
_entity_poly.entity_id
_entity_poly.type
_entity_poly.pdbx_seq_one_letter_code
_entity_poly.pdbx_strand_id
1 'polypeptide(L)'
;MKPFGLSDRFFGRQEEVNRLLEHLRLHPFITVIGPSGSGKSSLVFAGLTPALWESRLFGSDGWRIQSMRPGESPQTTLTQTLANGAQQQAARCC
;
A
#
# COMPACT_ATOMS: atom_id res chain seq x y z
N MET A 1 -12.65 2.10 11.60
CA MET A 1 -13.10 1.81 10.22
C MET A 1 -12.37 0.55 9.75
N LYS A 2 -13.09 -0.53 9.42
CA LYS A 2 -12.51 -1.80 8.96
C LYS A 2 -11.84 -1.55 7.59
N PRO A 3 -10.58 -1.96 7.35
CA PRO A 3 -10.00 -1.88 6.01
C PRO A 3 -10.88 -2.70 5.06
N PHE A 4 -11.09 -2.18 3.84
CA PHE A 4 -11.81 -2.88 2.79
C PHE A 4 -11.22 -4.29 2.65
N GLY A 5 -12.09 -5.30 2.77
CA GLY A 5 -11.71 -6.68 3.04
C GLY A 5 -10.57 -7.17 2.15
N LEU A 6 -9.51 -7.63 2.83
CA LEU A 6 -8.46 -8.41 2.20
C LEU A 6 -9.12 -9.66 1.59
N SER A 7 -8.97 -9.82 0.28
CA SER A 7 -8.97 -11.10 -0.46
C SER A 7 -10.26 -11.66 -1.10
N ASP A 8 -11.49 -11.40 -0.65
CA ASP A 8 -12.61 -12.24 -1.15
C ASP A 8 -13.19 -11.90 -2.55
N ARG A 9 -12.81 -10.77 -3.17
CA ARG A 9 -13.36 -10.35 -4.49
C ARG A 9 -12.39 -9.61 -5.42
N PHE A 10 -11.09 -9.88 -5.37
CA PHE A 10 -10.14 -9.27 -6.30
C PHE A 10 -9.83 -10.22 -7.47
N PHE A 11 -10.70 -10.24 -8.49
CA PHE A 11 -10.53 -11.06 -9.69
C PHE A 11 -10.18 -10.20 -10.91
N GLY A 12 -9.27 -10.68 -11.76
CA GLY A 12 -9.04 -10.13 -13.11
C GLY A 12 -8.18 -8.86 -13.21
N ARG A 13 -7.55 -8.39 -12.12
CA ARG A 13 -6.72 -7.17 -12.11
C ARG A 13 -5.23 -7.42 -11.84
N GLN A 14 -4.77 -8.66 -12.05
CA GLN A 14 -3.37 -9.02 -11.80
C GLN A 14 -2.39 -8.26 -12.70
N GLU A 15 -2.76 -8.03 -13.97
CA GLU A 15 -1.92 -7.24 -14.89
C GLU A 15 -1.75 -5.79 -14.41
N GLU A 16 -2.79 -5.18 -13.86
CA GLU A 16 -2.73 -3.82 -13.31
C GLU A 16 -1.82 -3.76 -12.08
N VAL A 17 -1.90 -4.78 -11.20
CA VAL A 17 -1.00 -4.91 -10.05
C VAL A 17 0.45 -5.04 -10.50
N ASN A 18 0.72 -5.91 -11.49
CA ASN A 18 2.07 -6.10 -12.01
C ASN A 18 2.63 -4.81 -12.63
N ARG A 19 1.83 -4.07 -13.40
CA ARG A 19 2.23 -2.76 -13.93
C ARG A 19 2.54 -1.75 -12.82
N LEU A 20 1.78 -1.75 -11.73
CA LEU A 20 2.06 -0.88 -10.58
C LEU A 20 3.38 -1.26 -9.89
N LEU A 21 3.67 -2.55 -9.74
CA LEU A 21 4.94 -3.03 -9.18
C LEU A 21 6.14 -2.63 -10.04
N GLU A 22 6.03 -2.79 -11.36
CA GLU A 22 7.07 -2.37 -12.31
C GLU A 22 7.29 -0.85 -12.25
N HIS A 23 6.22 -0.06 -12.18
CA HIS A 23 6.36 1.38 -12.02
C HIS A 23 6.99 1.76 -10.68
N LEU A 24 6.65 1.09 -9.57
CA LEU A 24 7.23 1.36 -8.26
C LEU A 24 8.72 1.04 -8.21
N ARG A 25 9.17 0.07 -9.03
CA ARG A 25 10.59 -0.25 -9.20
C ARG A 25 11.37 0.91 -9.82
N LEU A 26 10.74 1.67 -10.71
CA LEU A 26 11.40 2.75 -11.47
C LEU A 26 11.13 4.13 -10.85
N HIS A 27 10.01 4.31 -10.16
CA HIS A 27 9.57 5.60 -9.63
C HIS A 27 9.10 5.47 -8.17
N PRO A 28 9.55 6.34 -7.26
CA PRO A 28 9.18 6.27 -5.84
C PRO A 28 7.76 6.76 -5.55
N PHE A 29 7.04 7.27 -6.55
CA PHE A 29 5.71 7.85 -6.39
C PHE A 29 4.80 7.48 -7.56
N ILE A 30 3.58 7.05 -7.25
CA ILE A 30 2.55 6.69 -8.23
C ILE A 30 1.22 7.28 -7.80
N THR A 31 0.45 7.78 -8.76
CA THR A 31 -0.93 8.22 -8.55
C THR A 31 -1.91 7.26 -9.25
N VAL A 32 -2.95 6.82 -8.53
CA VAL A 32 -4.00 5.96 -9.09
C VAL A 32 -5.29 6.77 -9.24
N ILE A 33 -5.72 7.02 -10.48
CA ILE A 33 -6.86 7.88 -10.82
C ILE A 33 -7.94 7.06 -11.55
N GLY A 34 -9.21 7.41 -11.35
CA GLY A 34 -10.33 6.77 -12.03
C GLY A 34 -11.69 7.05 -11.37
N PRO A 35 -12.81 6.69 -12.01
CA PRO A 35 -14.17 6.96 -11.52
C PRO A 35 -14.41 6.44 -10.10
N SER A 36 -15.31 7.07 -9.34
CA SER A 36 -15.73 6.52 -8.04
C SER A 36 -16.32 5.11 -8.23
N GLY A 37 -16.04 4.19 -7.30
CA GLY A 37 -16.50 2.80 -7.41
C GLY A 37 -15.72 1.92 -8.40
N SER A 38 -14.75 2.44 -9.16
CA SER A 38 -13.93 1.65 -10.10
C SER A 38 -12.98 0.63 -9.46
N GLY A 39 -12.96 0.55 -8.12
CA GLY A 39 -12.13 -0.40 -7.38
C GLY A 39 -10.70 0.04 -7.10
N LYS A 40 -10.33 1.33 -7.24
CA LYS A 40 -8.96 1.83 -6.97
C LYS A 40 -8.43 1.45 -5.58
N SER A 41 -9.24 1.64 -4.55
CA SER A 41 -8.88 1.28 -3.19
C SER A 41 -8.68 -0.24 -3.07
N SER A 42 -9.49 -1.04 -3.75
CA SER A 42 -9.32 -2.50 -3.81
C SER A 42 -8.07 -2.90 -4.59
N LEU A 43 -7.75 -2.24 -5.70
CA LEU A 43 -6.52 -2.44 -6.47
C LEU A 43 -5.28 -2.19 -5.60
N VAL A 44 -5.29 -1.12 -4.80
CA VAL A 44 -4.19 -0.82 -3.89
C VAL A 44 -4.15 -1.80 -2.71
N PHE A 45 -5.24 -1.94 -1.95
CA PHE A 45 -5.22 -2.67 -0.67
C PHE A 45 -5.38 -4.19 -0.79
N ALA A 46 -6.12 -4.68 -1.77
CA ALA A 46 -6.35 -6.12 -1.98
C ALA A 46 -5.47 -6.72 -3.09
N GLY A 47 -4.91 -5.88 -3.98
CA GLY A 47 -4.00 -6.33 -5.05
C GLY A 47 -2.54 -5.97 -4.77
N LEU A 48 -2.22 -4.68 -4.75
CA LEU A 48 -0.85 -4.19 -4.65
C LEU A 48 -0.21 -4.47 -3.28
N THR A 49 -0.90 -4.22 -2.18
CA THR A 49 -0.38 -4.44 -0.82
C THR A 49 0.07 -5.89 -0.59
N PRO A 50 -0.75 -6.93 -0.87
CA PRO A 50 -0.30 -8.32 -0.79
C PRO A 50 0.88 -8.63 -1.72
N ALA A 51 0.83 -8.13 -2.96
CA ALA A 51 1.90 -8.37 -3.93
C ALA A 51 3.23 -7.71 -3.51
N LEU A 52 3.18 -6.57 -2.80
CA LEU A 52 4.37 -5.94 -2.19
C LEU A 52 4.93 -6.78 -1.04
N TRP A 53 4.09 -7.41 -0.22
CA TRP A 53 4.58 -8.30 0.85
C TRP A 53 5.26 -9.56 0.32
N GLU A 54 4.76 -10.13 -0.78
CA GLU A 54 5.37 -11.30 -1.43
C GLU A 54 6.59 -10.94 -2.28
N SER A 55 6.66 -9.69 -2.73
CA SER A 55 7.71 -9.17 -3.59
C SER A 55 9.04 -8.99 -2.85
N ARG A 56 10.12 -9.48 -3.47
CA ARG A 56 11.51 -9.25 -3.05
C ARG A 56 12.17 -8.08 -3.79
N LEU A 57 11.39 -7.20 -4.41
CA LEU A 57 11.91 -6.13 -5.27
C LEU A 57 12.82 -5.12 -4.52
N PHE A 58 12.77 -5.07 -3.18
CA PHE A 58 13.52 -4.10 -2.36
C PHE A 58 14.13 -4.75 -1.11
N GLY A 59 15.23 -5.49 -1.28
CA GLY A 59 16.06 -5.97 -0.17
C GLY A 59 15.43 -7.05 0.71
N SER A 60 16.20 -7.51 1.69
CA SER A 60 15.81 -8.57 2.64
C SER A 60 14.80 -8.13 3.69
N ASP A 61 14.68 -6.82 3.93
CA ASP A 61 13.94 -6.28 5.08
C ASP A 61 12.43 -6.11 4.81
N GLY A 62 12.01 -6.38 3.57
CA GLY A 62 10.62 -6.36 3.14
C GLY A 62 9.98 -4.96 3.11
N TRP A 63 8.71 -4.91 2.74
CA TRP A 63 7.98 -3.65 2.64
C TRP A 63 7.25 -3.28 3.94
N ARG A 64 7.53 -2.08 4.44
CA ARG A 64 6.71 -1.44 5.47
C ARG A 64 5.62 -0.60 4.81
N ILE A 65 4.38 -1.08 4.91
CA ILE A 65 3.22 -0.47 4.25
C ILE A 65 2.39 0.28 5.30
N GLN A 66 2.16 1.56 5.06
CA GLN A 66 1.31 2.42 5.89
C GLN A 66 0.31 3.14 5.01
N SER A 67 -0.89 3.37 5.54
CA SER A 67 -1.94 4.09 4.83
C SER A 67 -2.40 5.29 5.66
N MET A 68 -2.57 6.43 5.00
CA MET A 68 -3.08 7.64 5.63
C MET A 68 -4.09 8.33 4.71
N ARG A 69 -4.94 9.17 5.32
CA ARG A 69 -5.73 10.17 4.60
C ARG A 69 -5.11 11.54 4.88
N PRO A 70 -4.87 12.38 3.86
CA PRO A 70 -4.26 13.69 4.04
C PRO A 70 -4.95 14.57 5.10
N GLY A 71 -6.28 14.56 5.17
CA GLY A 71 -7.03 15.39 6.11
C GLY A 71 -6.73 16.88 5.96
N GLU A 72 -6.94 17.64 7.04
CA GLU A 72 -6.70 19.09 7.07
C GLU A 72 -5.22 19.45 7.29
N SER A 73 -4.40 18.51 7.78
CA SER A 73 -2.98 18.72 8.13
C SER A 73 -2.09 17.58 7.61
N PRO A 74 -1.88 17.49 6.29
CA PRO A 74 -1.26 16.32 5.65
C PRO A 74 0.16 16.02 6.11
N GLN A 75 0.98 17.06 6.33
CA GLN A 75 2.35 16.90 6.82
C GLN A 75 2.41 16.29 8.22
N THR A 76 1.51 16.72 9.11
CA THR A 76 1.42 16.22 10.49
C THR A 76 0.96 14.76 10.48
N THR A 77 -0.08 14.46 9.70
CA THR A 77 -0.60 13.09 9.58
C THR A 77 0.42 12.14 8.97
N LEU A 78 1.19 12.58 7.96
CA LEU A 78 2.26 11.79 7.37
C LEU A 78 3.36 11.48 8.38
N THR A 79 3.84 12.49 9.10
CA THR A 79 4.89 12.33 10.11
C THR A 79 4.47 11.35 11.20
N GLN A 80 3.25 11.48 11.72
CA GLN A 80 2.70 10.58 12.73
C GLN A 80 2.55 9.15 12.21
N THR A 81 2.07 8.99 10.97
CA THR A 81 1.87 7.67 10.35
C THR A 81 3.20 6.93 10.17
N LEU A 82 4.25 7.63 9.73
CA LEU A 82 5.58 7.06 9.57
C LEU A 82 6.23 6.72 10.91
N ALA A 83 6.09 7.59 11.92
CA ALA A 83 6.62 7.35 13.27
C ALA A 83 5.97 6.12 13.93
N ASN A 84 4.64 6.01 13.86
CA ASN A 84 3.90 4.88 14.42
C ASN A 84 4.26 3.56 13.73
N GLY A 85 4.48 3.60 12.42
CA GLY A 85 4.89 2.42 11.66
C GLY A 85 6.27 1.87 12.03
N ALA A 86 7.20 2.73 12.48
CA ALA A 86 8.51 2.30 12.96
C ALA A 86 8.43 1.54 14.30
N GLN A 87 7.51 1.96 15.18
CA GLN A 87 7.32 1.33 16.50
C GLN A 87 6.70 -0.08 16.40
N GLN A 88 5.83 -0.33 15.41
CA GLN A 88 5.20 -1.63 15.19
C GLN A 88 6.18 -2.71 14.68
N GLN A 89 7.27 -2.32 14.03
CA GLN A 89 8.27 -3.24 13.52
C GLN A 89 9.26 -3.65 14.61
N ALA A 90 9.66 -2.72 15.49
CA ALA A 90 10.45 -3.03 16.68
C ALA A 90 9.73 -4.04 17.60
N ALA A 91 8.41 -3.90 17.76
CA ALA A 91 7.59 -4.82 18.54
C ALA A 91 7.39 -6.21 17.90
N ARG A 92 7.69 -6.38 16.59
CA ARG A 92 7.62 -7.67 15.88
C ARG A 92 8.93 -8.46 15.91
N CYS A 93 10.03 -7.84 16.36
CA CYS A 93 11.34 -8.47 16.50
C CYS A 93 11.67 -8.91 17.94
N CYS A 94 10.73 -8.78 18.89
CA CYS A 94 10.85 -9.29 20.25
C CYS A 94 10.02 -10.55 20.46
#